data_AF-A0A162J8C1-F1
#
_entry.id   AF-A0A162J8C1-F1
#
_cell.length_a   1.000
_cell.length_b   1.000
_cell.length_c   1.000
_cell.angle_alpha   90.00
_cell.angle_beta   90.00
_cell.angle_gamma   90.00
#
_symmetry.space_group_name_H-M   'P 1'
#
loop_
_entity.id
_entity.type
_entity.pdbx_description
1 polymer ?
#
loop_
_entity_poly.entity_id
_entity_poly.type
_entity_poly.pdbx_seq_one_letter_code
_entity_poly.pdbx_strand_id
1 'polypeptide(L)'
;GALETAVKAICGENLRVHGAGRTDAGVHARGQVAHCDIAKHFPPGRFRDGLNAHLRPNPIGVLAADIVPDDFEARFSAIKRHYLYRITNTRANLALDIGRVWRVPRALDADAMHKAAQRLLGKHDFTTFRDTECQAKSPEKTLDQLDVTR
;
A
#
# COMPACT_ATOMS: atom_id res chain seq x y z
N GLY A 1 -12.67 5.90 -9.01
CA GLY A 1 -12.52 4.88 -7.94
C GLY A 1 -13.32 5.27 -6.70
N ALA A 2 -13.45 4.39 -5.69
CA ALA A 2 -14.29 4.67 -4.51
C ALA A 2 -13.90 5.97 -3.78
N LEU A 3 -12.60 6.27 -3.68
CA LEU A 3 -12.11 7.49 -3.05
C LEU A 3 -12.46 8.76 -3.85
N GLU A 4 -12.35 8.73 -5.18
CA GLU A 4 -12.79 9.85 -6.05
C GLU A 4 -14.31 10.07 -5.95
N THR A 5 -15.11 9.00 -5.85
CA THR A 5 -16.56 9.11 -5.61
C THR A 5 -16.85 9.79 -4.27
N ALA A 6 -16.10 9.45 -3.22
CA ALA A 6 -16.24 10.08 -1.91
C ALA A 6 -15.83 11.57 -1.93
N VAL A 7 -14.71 11.90 -2.60
CA VAL A 7 -14.27 13.29 -2.79
C VAL A 7 -15.34 14.09 -3.54
N LYS A 8 -15.90 13.54 -4.62
CA LYS A 8 -16.99 14.18 -5.37
C LYS A 8 -18.21 14.47 -4.51
N ALA A 9 -18.59 13.55 -3.63
CA ALA A 9 -19.73 13.74 -2.75
C ALA A 9 -19.54 14.91 -1.76
N ILE A 10 -18.30 15.20 -1.37
CA ILE A 10 -17.95 16.27 -0.42
C ILE A 10 -17.73 17.61 -1.12
N CYS A 11 -17.00 17.59 -2.24
CA CYS A 11 -16.57 18.79 -2.96
C CYS A 11 -17.56 19.23 -4.05
N GLY A 12 -18.41 18.32 -4.55
CA GLY A 12 -19.36 18.56 -5.64
C GLY A 12 -18.76 18.42 -7.04
N GLU A 13 -17.47 18.11 -7.16
CA GLU A 13 -16.71 18.07 -8.41
C GLU A 13 -15.96 16.74 -8.61
N ASN A 14 -15.74 16.36 -9.87
CA ASN A 14 -14.96 15.16 -10.19
C ASN A 14 -13.46 15.50 -10.09
N LEU A 15 -12.85 15.13 -8.97
CA LEU A 15 -11.41 15.33 -8.74
C LEU A 15 -10.66 14.02 -8.87
N ARG A 16 -9.46 14.11 -9.41
CA ARG A 16 -8.55 12.98 -9.52
C ARG A 16 -7.84 12.76 -8.19
N VAL A 17 -7.72 11.49 -7.79
CA VAL A 17 -6.95 11.12 -6.59
C VAL A 17 -5.68 10.38 -7.00
N HIS A 18 -4.56 10.87 -6.50
CA HIS A 18 -3.22 10.39 -6.85
C HIS A 18 -2.63 9.61 -5.67
N GLY A 19 -2.49 8.30 -5.83
CA GLY A 19 -1.91 7.43 -4.81
C GLY A 19 -0.38 7.32 -4.89
N ALA A 20 0.26 7.12 -3.75
CA ALA A 20 1.71 6.94 -3.64
C ALA A 20 2.20 5.68 -4.37
N GLY A 21 1.37 4.64 -4.47
CA GLY A 21 1.68 3.44 -5.24
C GLY A 21 0.40 2.73 -5.71
N ARG A 22 0.52 1.91 -6.74
CA ARG A 22 -0.55 1.00 -7.16
C ARG A 22 -0.41 -0.31 -6.39
N THR A 23 -1.51 -0.86 -5.91
CA THR A 23 -1.61 -2.21 -5.37
C THR A 23 -2.39 -3.08 -6.34
N ASP A 24 -1.98 -4.33 -6.52
CA ASP A 24 -2.72 -5.28 -7.35
C ASP A 24 -3.95 -5.83 -6.63
N ALA A 25 -4.83 -6.52 -7.37
CA ALA A 25 -6.05 -7.09 -6.82
C ALA A 25 -5.74 -8.05 -5.65
N GLY A 26 -6.45 -7.87 -4.53
CA GLY A 26 -6.26 -8.67 -3.31
C GLY A 26 -5.14 -8.19 -2.38
N VAL A 27 -4.32 -7.22 -2.79
CA VAL A 27 -3.30 -6.61 -1.91
C VAL A 27 -3.95 -5.57 -0.99
N HIS A 28 -3.55 -5.60 0.27
CA HIS A 28 -4.04 -4.69 1.31
C HIS A 28 -3.09 -3.49 1.48
N ALA A 29 -3.59 -2.41 2.07
CA ALA A 29 -2.77 -1.28 2.47
C ALA A 29 -3.10 -0.83 3.90
N ARG A 30 -2.06 -0.55 4.69
CA ARG A 30 -2.19 0.02 6.04
C ARG A 30 -1.80 1.50 6.11
N GLY A 31 -1.00 1.96 5.16
CA GLY A 31 -0.46 3.33 5.11
C GLY A 31 -0.32 3.82 3.67
N GLN A 32 -1.31 3.53 2.82
CA GLN A 32 -1.37 4.15 1.50
C GLN A 32 -1.60 5.64 1.67
N VAL A 33 -0.75 6.44 1.02
CA VAL A 33 -0.91 7.90 0.96
C VAL A 33 -1.51 8.27 -0.39
N ALA A 34 -2.41 9.23 -0.40
CA ALA A 34 -2.94 9.81 -1.61
C ALA A 34 -3.14 11.32 -1.43
N HIS A 35 -3.14 12.07 -2.53
CA HIS A 35 -3.49 13.49 -2.54
C HIS A 35 -4.49 13.80 -3.64
N CYS A 36 -5.15 14.94 -3.50
CA CYS A 36 -6.01 15.57 -4.50
C CYS A 36 -6.09 17.07 -4.20
N ASP A 37 -6.23 17.85 -5.25
CA ASP A 37 -6.36 19.31 -5.13
C ASP A 37 -7.84 19.66 -5.00
N ILE A 38 -8.19 20.44 -3.98
CA ILE A 38 -9.56 20.88 -3.72
C ILE A 38 -9.59 22.40 -3.64
N ALA A 39 -10.57 23.03 -4.29
CA ALA A 39 -10.72 24.49 -4.21
C ALA A 39 -11.33 24.93 -2.87
N LYS A 40 -12.19 24.09 -2.29
CA LYS A 40 -12.90 24.39 -1.04
C LYS A 40 -12.05 24.02 0.17
N HIS A 41 -11.89 24.96 1.09
CA HIS A 41 -11.24 24.69 2.36
C HIS A 41 -12.11 23.82 3.28
N PHE A 42 -11.48 22.79 3.85
CA PHE A 42 -12.04 21.99 4.92
C PHE A 42 -11.01 21.83 6.04
N PRO A 43 -11.42 21.92 7.33
CA PRO A 43 -10.59 21.43 8.41
C PRO A 43 -10.22 19.96 8.15
N PRO A 44 -8.93 19.56 8.24
CA PRO A 44 -8.50 18.25 7.76
C PRO A 44 -9.23 17.07 8.42
N GLY A 45 -9.49 17.13 9.73
CA GLY A 45 -10.28 16.13 10.43
C GLY A 45 -11.71 16.00 9.91
N ARG A 46 -12.37 17.12 9.56
CA ARG A 46 -13.72 17.11 8.98
C ARG A 46 -13.72 16.51 7.58
N PHE A 47 -12.68 16.77 6.79
CA PHE A 47 -12.51 16.16 5.48
C PHE A 47 -12.34 14.64 5.58
N ARG A 48 -11.43 14.18 6.47
CA ARG A 48 -11.25 12.75 6.79
C ARG A 48 -12.57 12.08 7.17
N ASP A 49 -13.32 12.67 8.10
CA ASP A 49 -14.56 12.08 8.61
C ASP A 49 -15.67 12.04 7.53
N GLY A 50 -15.76 13.10 6.72
CA GLY A 50 -16.64 13.14 5.56
C GLY A 50 -16.30 12.06 4.54
N LEU A 51 -15.02 11.86 4.22
CA LEU A 51 -14.58 10.79 3.31
C LEU A 51 -14.99 9.43 3.86
N ASN A 52 -14.73 9.16 5.14
CA ASN A 52 -15.14 7.90 5.79
C ASN A 52 -16.66 7.68 5.78
N ALA A 53 -17.47 8.73 5.86
CA ALA A 53 -18.92 8.61 5.75
C ALA A 53 -19.35 8.16 4.33
N HIS A 54 -18.78 8.77 3.30
CA HIS A 54 -19.10 8.46 1.90
C HIS A 54 -18.42 7.21 1.35
N LEU A 55 -17.38 6.70 2.01
CA LEU A 55 -16.71 5.46 1.61
C LEU A 55 -17.51 4.21 1.97
N ARG A 56 -18.47 4.27 2.91
CA ARG A 56 -19.29 3.12 3.28
C ARG A 56 -20.13 2.64 2.08
N PRO A 57 -20.25 1.32 1.83
CA PRO A 57 -19.76 0.20 2.64
C PRO A 57 -18.38 -0.34 2.21
N ASN A 58 -17.61 0.39 1.40
CA ASN A 58 -16.30 -0.08 0.95
C ASN A 58 -15.37 -0.30 2.16
N PRO A 59 -14.53 -1.34 2.15
CA PRO A 59 -13.59 -1.64 3.23
C PRO A 59 -12.37 -0.71 3.18
N ILE A 60 -12.61 0.60 3.17
CA ILE A 60 -11.60 1.65 3.04
C ILE A 60 -11.81 2.63 4.20
N GLY A 61 -10.76 2.86 4.99
CA GLY A 61 -10.73 3.85 6.05
C GLY A 61 -9.66 4.90 5.79
N VAL A 62 -10.04 6.18 5.79
CA VAL A 62 -9.12 7.32 5.80
C VAL A 62 -8.70 7.58 7.24
N LEU A 63 -7.41 7.35 7.51
CA LEU A 63 -6.85 7.41 8.87
C LEU A 63 -6.52 8.85 9.29
N ALA A 64 -6.01 9.65 8.35
CA ALA A 64 -5.62 11.03 8.56
C ALA A 64 -5.80 11.81 7.24
N ALA A 65 -5.91 13.14 7.36
CA ALA A 65 -5.86 14.07 6.26
C ALA A 65 -5.15 15.33 6.76
N ASP A 66 -4.36 15.96 5.91
CA ASP A 66 -3.59 17.16 6.20
C ASP A 66 -3.51 18.05 4.96
N ILE A 67 -3.27 19.35 5.15
CA ILE A 67 -2.96 20.29 4.06
C ILE A 67 -1.45 20.20 3.82
N VAL A 68 -1.07 20.05 2.56
CA VAL A 68 0.32 19.91 2.10
C VAL A 68 0.70 21.07 1.19
N PRO A 69 2.00 21.36 1.01
CA PRO A 69 2.46 22.32 0.01
C PRO A 69 2.05 21.94 -1.42
N ASP A 70 1.91 22.93 -2.30
CA ASP A 70 1.47 22.77 -3.69
C ASP A 70 2.40 21.90 -4.55
N ASP A 71 3.65 21.69 -4.13
CA ASP A 71 4.64 20.84 -4.81
C ASP A 71 4.64 19.39 -4.33
N PHE A 72 3.79 19.04 -3.36
CA PHE A 72 3.64 17.67 -2.89
C PHE A 72 2.94 16.80 -3.93
N GLU A 73 3.56 15.68 -4.29
CA GLU A 73 2.93 14.65 -5.11
C GLU A 73 3.14 13.28 -4.45
N ALA A 74 2.05 12.62 -4.05
CA ALA A 74 2.11 11.42 -3.20
C ALA A 74 3.03 10.31 -3.74
N ARG A 75 3.17 10.15 -5.06
CA ARG A 75 4.04 9.15 -5.68
C ARG A 75 5.49 9.62 -5.78
N PHE A 76 5.73 10.87 -6.17
CA PHE A 76 7.08 11.38 -6.43
C PHE A 76 7.77 11.93 -5.18
N SER A 77 7.01 12.49 -4.23
CA SER A 77 7.53 12.92 -2.92
C SER A 77 7.80 11.74 -1.98
N ALA A 78 7.31 10.53 -2.28
CA ALA A 78 7.55 9.35 -1.46
C ALA A 78 9.01 8.86 -1.57
N ILE A 79 9.72 8.86 -0.45
CA ILE A 79 11.14 8.44 -0.36
C ILE A 79 11.28 6.92 -0.36
N LYS A 80 10.43 6.21 0.39
CA LYS A 80 10.44 4.75 0.53
C LYS A 80 9.03 4.19 0.59
N ARG A 81 8.90 2.90 0.28
CA ARG A 81 7.65 2.12 0.39
C ARG A 81 7.97 0.83 1.12
N HIS A 82 7.16 0.51 2.12
CA HIS A 82 7.34 -0.68 2.94
C HIS A 82 6.19 -1.65 2.70
N TYR A 83 6.54 -2.93 2.61
CA TYR A 83 5.58 -4.02 2.41
C TYR A 83 5.73 -5.03 3.54
N LEU A 84 4.60 -5.58 3.97
CA LEU A 84 4.54 -6.67 4.95
C LEU A 84 3.83 -7.85 4.31
N TYR A 85 4.55 -8.96 4.16
CA TYR A 85 3.95 -10.22 3.76
C TYR A 85 3.77 -11.09 5.01
N ARG A 86 2.53 -11.49 5.31
CA ARG A 86 2.19 -12.31 6.48
C ARG A 86 1.96 -13.76 6.06
N ILE A 87 2.70 -14.67 6.68
CA ILE A 87 2.56 -16.11 6.47
C ILE A 87 2.10 -16.75 7.78
N THR A 88 1.02 -17.52 7.74
CA THR A 88 0.63 -18.39 8.85
C THR A 88 1.13 -19.80 8.55
N ASN A 89 2.18 -20.21 9.26
CA ASN A 89 2.83 -21.50 9.07
C ASN A 89 2.16 -22.61 9.90
N THR A 90 0.99 -23.08 9.45
CA THR A 90 0.18 -24.09 10.16
C THR A 90 -0.50 -25.07 9.21
N ARG A 91 -0.71 -26.29 9.69
CA ARG A 91 -1.51 -27.31 9.00
C ARG A 91 -3.01 -27.06 9.12
N ALA A 92 -3.49 -26.40 10.18
CA ALA A 92 -4.91 -26.10 10.32
C ALA A 92 -5.39 -25.09 9.26
N ASN A 93 -6.66 -25.12 8.89
CA ASN A 93 -7.24 -24.09 8.04
C ASN A 93 -7.32 -22.75 8.81
N LEU A 94 -7.32 -21.65 8.08
CA LEU A 94 -7.53 -20.32 8.66
C LEU A 94 -9.02 -20.10 8.88
N ALA A 95 -9.39 -19.57 10.04
CA ALA A 95 -10.76 -19.10 10.32
C ALA A 95 -10.86 -17.58 10.25
N LEU A 96 -9.96 -16.85 10.93
CA LEU A 96 -10.05 -15.39 11.10
C LEU A 96 -9.26 -14.59 10.04
N ASP A 97 -8.11 -15.11 9.63
CA ASP A 97 -7.18 -14.40 8.73
C ASP A 97 -7.36 -14.78 7.24
N ILE A 98 -8.51 -15.35 6.87
CA ILE A 98 -8.82 -15.68 5.48
C ILE A 98 -8.71 -14.40 4.63
N GLY A 99 -7.97 -14.50 3.53
CA GLY A 99 -7.69 -13.36 2.64
C GLY A 99 -6.67 -12.35 3.17
N ARG A 100 -6.19 -12.47 4.42
CA ARG A 100 -5.25 -11.51 5.04
C ARG A 100 -3.81 -12.02 5.14
N VAL A 101 -3.62 -13.33 5.07
CA VAL A 101 -2.32 -14.01 5.21
C VAL A 101 -2.22 -15.19 4.25
N TRP A 102 -1.00 -15.58 3.91
CA TRP A 102 -0.76 -16.82 3.18
C TRP A 102 -0.61 -17.99 4.16
N ARG A 103 -1.46 -19.01 4.03
CA ARG A 103 -1.30 -20.25 4.80
C ARG A 103 -0.27 -21.16 4.13
N VAL A 104 0.77 -21.54 4.86
CA VAL A 104 1.75 -22.52 4.41
C VAL A 104 1.78 -23.70 5.38
N PRO A 105 1.35 -24.91 4.99
CA PRO A 105 1.28 -26.07 5.89
C PRO A 105 2.61 -26.79 6.11
N ARG A 106 3.59 -26.57 5.23
CA ARG A 106 4.95 -27.12 5.32
C ARG A 106 5.76 -26.30 6.30
N ALA A 107 6.52 -26.93 7.20
CA ALA A 107 7.38 -26.20 8.13
C ALA A 107 8.35 -25.28 7.36
N LEU A 108 8.46 -24.04 7.81
CA LEU A 108 9.38 -23.04 7.29
C LEU A 108 10.47 -22.75 8.30
N ASP A 109 11.70 -22.66 7.82
CA ASP A 109 12.86 -22.22 8.59
C ASP A 109 13.04 -20.70 8.39
N ALA A 110 12.55 -19.91 9.35
CA ALA A 110 12.59 -18.46 9.28
C ALA A 110 14.02 -17.90 9.31
N ASP A 111 14.94 -18.56 10.02
CA ASP A 111 16.33 -18.14 10.09
C ASP A 111 17.05 -18.37 8.77
N ALA A 112 16.81 -19.52 8.13
CA ALA A 112 17.34 -19.78 6.79
C ALA A 112 16.75 -18.81 5.76
N MET A 113 15.45 -18.53 5.82
CA MET A 113 14.79 -17.52 4.97
C MET A 113 15.39 -16.13 5.18
N HIS A 114 15.61 -15.71 6.42
CA HIS A 114 16.20 -14.41 6.74
C HIS A 114 17.64 -14.32 6.22
N LYS A 115 18.47 -15.35 6.45
CA LYS A 115 19.84 -15.42 5.93
C LYS A 115 19.89 -15.32 4.41
N ALA A 116 18.97 -15.99 3.71
CA ALA A 116 18.87 -15.92 2.25
C ALA A 116 18.43 -14.52 1.80
N ALA A 117 17.44 -13.93 2.48
CA ALA A 117 16.92 -12.60 2.19
C ALA A 117 18.00 -11.51 2.25
N GLN A 118 19.00 -11.64 3.14
CA GLN A 118 20.09 -10.65 3.24
C GLN A 118 20.92 -10.51 1.96
N ARG A 119 20.90 -11.53 1.08
CA ARG A 119 21.57 -11.46 -0.23
C ARG A 119 20.89 -10.49 -1.20
N LEU A 120 19.65 -10.10 -0.94
CA LEU A 120 18.87 -9.18 -1.78
C LEU A 120 19.03 -7.71 -1.38
N LEU A 121 19.71 -7.41 -0.27
CA LEU A 121 19.93 -6.03 0.18
C LEU A 121 20.91 -5.28 -0.72
N GLY A 122 20.66 -3.98 -0.88
CA GLY A 122 21.46 -3.10 -1.74
C GLY A 122 20.88 -2.97 -3.15
N LYS A 123 21.71 -2.49 -4.08
CA LYS A 123 21.32 -2.23 -5.46
C LYS A 123 21.51 -3.48 -6.33
N HIS A 124 20.42 -4.00 -6.88
CA HIS A 124 20.43 -5.20 -7.73
C HIS A 124 19.52 -5.03 -8.94
N ASP A 125 19.78 -5.85 -9.96
CA ASP A 125 18.83 -6.12 -11.03
C ASP A 125 17.81 -7.16 -10.54
N PHE A 126 16.55 -6.74 -10.37
CA PHE A 126 15.46 -7.60 -9.92
C PHE A 126 14.66 -8.24 -11.07
N THR A 127 15.23 -8.38 -12.26
CA THR A 127 14.55 -8.97 -13.43
C THR A 127 13.93 -10.34 -13.14
N THR A 128 14.60 -11.21 -12.37
CA THR A 128 14.06 -12.52 -11.98
C THR A 128 12.78 -12.44 -11.13
N PHE A 129 12.57 -11.32 -10.43
CA PHE A 129 11.39 -11.08 -9.59
C PHE A 129 10.35 -10.17 -10.25
N ARG A 130 10.57 -9.82 -11.52
CA ARG A 130 9.75 -8.88 -12.27
C ARG A 130 8.76 -9.63 -13.15
N ASP A 131 7.51 -9.18 -13.14
CA ASP A 131 6.50 -9.64 -14.08
C ASP A 131 6.85 -9.20 -15.52
N THR A 132 6.58 -10.06 -16.50
CA THR A 132 6.81 -9.78 -17.92
C THR A 132 6.06 -8.54 -18.43
N GLU A 133 4.92 -8.21 -17.86
CA GLU A 133 4.10 -7.05 -18.21
C GLU A 133 4.48 -5.77 -17.44
N CYS A 134 5.50 -5.84 -16.58
CA CYS A 134 5.89 -4.69 -15.77
C CYS A 134 6.38 -3.54 -16.66
N GLN A 135 5.76 -2.37 -16.52
CA GLN A 135 6.07 -1.16 -17.31
C GLN A 135 7.20 -0.29 -16.71
N ALA A 136 7.88 -0.75 -15.66
CA ALA A 136 8.98 0.00 -15.07
C ALA A 136 10.14 0.17 -16.07
N LYS A 137 10.70 1.38 -16.17
CA LYS A 137 11.79 1.68 -17.11
C LYS A 137 13.08 0.88 -16.84
N SER A 138 13.34 0.53 -15.58
CA SER A 138 14.50 -0.26 -15.18
C SER A 138 14.12 -1.27 -14.08
N PRO A 139 14.60 -2.53 -14.19
CA PRO A 139 14.48 -3.54 -13.14
C PRO A 139 15.45 -3.30 -11.98
N GLU A 140 16.42 -2.39 -12.12
CA GLU A 140 17.34 -2.05 -11.04
C GLU A 140 16.60 -1.33 -9.92
N LYS A 141 16.73 -1.83 -8.70
CA LYS A 141 16.18 -1.23 -7.48
C LYS A 141 17.20 -1.36 -6.36
N THR A 142 17.05 -0.50 -5.35
CA THR A 142 17.77 -0.63 -4.08
C THR A 142 16.79 -1.14 -3.03
N LEU A 143 17.13 -2.25 -2.39
CA LEU A 143 16.38 -2.78 -1.26
C LEU A 143 17.15 -2.44 0.02
N ASP A 144 16.62 -1.51 0.80
CA ASP A 144 17.29 -1.01 2.01
C ASP A 144 17.17 -1.97 3.20
N GLN A 145 16.07 -2.73 3.26
CA GLN A 145 15.73 -3.58 4.39
C GLN A 145 14.86 -4.75 3.94
N LEU A 146 15.16 -5.94 4.46
CA LEU A 146 14.38 -7.15 4.24
C LEU A 146 14.56 -8.11 5.41
N ASP A 147 13.59 -8.09 6.31
CA ASP A 147 13.59 -8.92 7.50
C ASP A 147 12.58 -10.06 7.38
N VAL A 148 12.96 -11.22 7.89
CA VAL A 148 12.06 -12.37 8.03
C VAL A 148 12.11 -12.77 9.49
N THR A 149 10.97 -12.63 10.15
CA THR A 149 10.83 -12.87 11.59
C THR A 149 9.64 -13.78 11.85
N ARG A 150 9.71 -14.59 12.89
CA ARG A 150 8.62 -15.48 13.34
C ARG A 150 8.03 -15.01 14.65
#